data_AF-A0A817HT42-F1
#
_entry.id   AF-A0A817HT42-F1
#
_cell.length_a   1.000
_cell.length_b   1.000
_cell.length_c   1.000
_cell.angle_alpha   90.00
_cell.angle_beta   90.00
_cell.angle_gamma   90.00
#
_symmetry.space_group_name_H-M   'P 1'
#
loop_
_entity.id
_entity.type
_entity.pdbx_description
1 polymer ?
#
loop_
_entity_poly.entity_id
_entity_poly.type
_entity_poly.pdbx_seq_one_letter_code
_entity_poly.pdbx_strand_id
1 'polypeptide(L)'
;MRNSHVRSVRVALAVFLAKLRLALSNRILAVLFHLDNKRVVSHIISQVRKALMKEFVPYHLNLQHINRQTAIEEHQTAIATILHTNKPNQLCVVADGTYIFIQKSSNNQLQRKSYSMHKHRNLVKPMILTTTDGYILCALGPFFSDYKNNDASILKHSLYKNEQDIINWLHKDNVLIVDRGFRDVIPTIKHFGYEAVMPSSLNRREQLSTEEANYTRLITKVRWIIESVNGQIKQWKYFSQTIQNSSLRFISNYLDITCALINAFRPRPVSDIHAGSELAYRMLEKFNEQTNIQVRLSQIAKERSDWKKYDAQMCLFPELSQDDVRSLCCGSYQVKQAISYIQEHLTPSPLYDDEFEFIVQLSSYNDDLVRARFSSRYSNNKNYIAVIQYDNKNTEQPINGWYCTCTSGRRDVGCCVHVAALLWHLGVRRAEIELNTHPLSASEIYSEIIDSVQFSDVEATDDEETSSDDEV
;
A
#
# COMPACT_ATOMS: atom_id res chain seq x y z
N MET A 1 2.34 -35.60 16.50
CA MET A 1 3.27 -36.36 15.62
C MET A 1 4.37 -36.95 16.49
N ARG A 2 4.89 -38.16 16.21
CA ARG A 2 5.96 -38.79 17.00
C ARG A 2 7.25 -38.90 16.16
N ASN A 3 8.39 -39.02 16.82
CA ASN A 3 9.66 -39.34 16.16
C ASN A 3 9.56 -40.69 15.43
N SER A 4 10.31 -40.86 14.35
CA SER A 4 10.54 -42.16 13.72
C SER A 4 12.03 -42.46 13.65
N HIS A 5 12.38 -43.70 13.30
CA HIS A 5 13.78 -44.11 13.11
C HIS A 5 14.53 -43.29 12.05
N VAL A 6 13.81 -42.65 11.12
CA VAL A 6 14.38 -41.94 9.97
C VAL A 6 14.31 -40.41 10.13
N ARG A 7 13.52 -39.89 11.09
CA ARG A 7 13.39 -38.43 11.30
C ARG A 7 12.86 -38.06 12.69
N SER A 8 13.33 -36.93 13.19
CA SER A 8 12.75 -36.27 14.35
C SER A 8 11.56 -35.36 13.99
N VAL A 9 10.73 -35.04 14.98
CA VAL A 9 9.67 -34.03 14.86
C VAL A 9 10.23 -32.67 14.43
N ARG A 10 11.42 -32.31 14.93
CA ARG A 10 12.11 -31.06 14.58
C ARG A 10 12.48 -31.01 13.09
N VAL A 11 13.03 -32.09 12.54
CA VAL A 11 13.35 -32.19 11.11
C VAL A 11 12.08 -32.11 10.27
N ALA A 12 11.02 -32.82 10.67
CA ALA A 12 9.75 -32.76 9.96
C ALA A 12 9.18 -31.33 9.89
N LEU A 13 9.21 -30.60 11.02
CA LEU A 13 8.79 -29.20 11.06
C LEU A 13 9.70 -28.31 10.20
N ALA A 14 11.02 -28.51 10.25
CA ALA A 14 11.97 -27.75 9.43
C ALA A 14 11.72 -27.94 7.92
N VAL A 15 11.45 -29.17 7.46
CA VAL A 15 11.08 -29.47 6.07
C VAL A 15 9.82 -28.68 5.67
N PHE A 16 8.81 -28.65 6.53
CA PHE A 16 7.56 -27.93 6.28
C PHE A 16 7.77 -26.41 6.23
N LEU A 17 8.51 -25.85 7.19
CA LEU A 17 8.79 -24.42 7.21
C LEU A 17 9.64 -23.99 6.01
N ALA A 18 10.64 -24.79 5.63
CA ALA A 18 11.42 -24.55 4.41
C ALA A 18 10.53 -24.57 3.15
N LYS A 19 9.56 -25.49 3.07
CA LYS A 19 8.58 -25.52 1.98
C LYS A 19 7.83 -24.20 1.85
N LEU A 20 7.27 -23.68 2.95
CA LEU A 20 6.46 -22.46 2.92
C LEU A 20 7.32 -21.21 2.75
N ARG A 21 8.43 -21.12 3.48
CA ARG A 21 9.29 -19.93 3.52
C ARG A 21 10.07 -19.74 2.23
N LEU A 22 10.57 -20.84 1.65
CA LEU A 22 11.46 -20.83 0.49
C LEU A 22 10.81 -21.34 -0.80
N ALA A 23 9.57 -21.84 -0.74
CA ALA A 23 8.82 -22.29 -1.91
C ALA A 23 9.42 -23.52 -2.65
N LEU A 24 10.31 -24.27 -2.00
CA LEU A 24 11.11 -25.33 -2.65
C LEU A 24 10.29 -26.52 -3.13
N SER A 25 10.75 -27.18 -4.20
CA SER A 25 10.15 -28.43 -4.66
C SER A 25 10.40 -29.57 -3.67
N ASN A 26 9.53 -30.58 -3.66
CA ASN A 26 9.72 -31.74 -2.76
C ASN A 26 10.98 -32.54 -3.11
N ARG A 27 11.52 -32.42 -4.33
CA ARG A 27 12.79 -33.03 -4.72
C ARG A 27 13.97 -32.31 -4.05
N ILE A 28 13.97 -30.97 -4.11
CA ILE A 28 15.01 -30.16 -3.47
C ILE A 28 14.98 -30.37 -1.95
N LEU A 29 13.80 -30.37 -1.35
CA LEU A 29 13.66 -30.66 0.09
C LEU A 29 14.14 -32.06 0.46
N ALA A 30 13.97 -33.06 -0.41
CA ALA A 30 14.47 -34.39 -0.15
C ALA A 30 16.01 -34.40 -0.09
N VAL A 31 16.66 -33.71 -1.05
CA VAL A 31 18.12 -33.55 -1.07
C VAL A 31 18.62 -32.78 0.15
N LEU A 32 18.06 -31.60 0.42
CA LEU A 32 18.51 -30.71 1.51
C LEU A 32 18.40 -31.34 2.90
N PHE A 33 17.45 -32.23 3.11
CA PHE A 33 17.21 -32.87 4.40
C PHE A 33 17.62 -34.36 4.41
N HIS A 34 18.36 -34.82 3.40
CA HIS A 34 18.82 -36.21 3.27
C HIS A 34 17.69 -37.24 3.43
N LEU A 35 16.56 -37.00 2.77
CA LEU A 35 15.39 -37.88 2.76
C LEU A 35 15.35 -38.68 1.46
N ASP A 36 14.89 -39.93 1.54
CA ASP A 36 14.95 -40.90 0.43
C ASP A 36 14.37 -40.37 -0.89
N ASN A 37 13.23 -39.67 -0.84
CA ASN A 37 12.58 -39.16 -2.04
C ASN A 37 11.46 -38.13 -1.75
N LYS A 38 10.95 -37.54 -2.84
CA LYS A 38 9.84 -36.56 -2.82
C LYS A 38 8.53 -37.06 -2.18
N ARG A 39 8.28 -38.38 -2.12
CA ARG A 39 7.06 -38.94 -1.52
C ARG A 39 7.17 -38.89 0.01
N VAL A 40 8.34 -39.19 0.57
CA VAL A 40 8.63 -39.03 2.00
C VAL A 40 8.39 -37.59 2.44
N VAL A 41 8.93 -36.62 1.69
CA VAL A 41 8.68 -35.18 1.93
C VAL A 41 7.19 -34.84 1.90
N SER A 42 6.45 -35.33 0.91
CA SER A 42 5.00 -35.10 0.81
C SER A 42 4.25 -35.63 2.04
N HIS A 43 4.62 -36.83 2.52
CA HIS A 43 4.05 -37.42 3.71
C HIS A 43 4.36 -36.60 4.97
N ILE A 44 5.62 -36.15 5.13
CA ILE A 44 6.05 -35.24 6.20
C ILE A 44 5.21 -33.97 6.21
N ILE A 45 5.11 -33.28 5.06
CA ILE A 45 4.34 -32.04 4.93
C ILE A 45 2.88 -32.26 5.34
N SER A 46 2.28 -33.38 4.93
CA SER A 46 0.90 -33.72 5.29
C SER A 46 0.74 -33.95 6.80
N GLN A 47 1.66 -34.68 7.43
CA GLN A 47 1.64 -34.92 8.88
C GLN A 47 1.80 -33.62 9.68
N VAL A 48 2.78 -32.79 9.32
CA VAL A 48 3.04 -31.51 9.99
C VAL A 48 1.86 -30.55 9.81
N ARG A 49 1.34 -30.41 8.58
CA ARG A 49 0.15 -29.59 8.33
C ARG A 49 -1.02 -30.01 9.22
N LYS A 50 -1.33 -31.31 9.30
CA LYS A 50 -2.44 -31.80 10.13
C LYS A 50 -2.20 -31.52 11.62
N ALA A 51 -0.96 -31.70 12.10
CA ALA A 51 -0.60 -31.42 13.49
C ALA A 51 -0.74 -29.92 13.81
N LEU A 52 -0.17 -29.03 12.99
CA LEU A 52 -0.24 -27.58 13.21
C LEU A 52 -1.68 -27.05 13.16
N MET A 53 -2.50 -27.54 12.23
CA MET A 53 -3.91 -27.14 12.16
C MET A 53 -4.70 -27.54 13.41
N LYS A 54 -4.32 -28.64 14.06
CA LYS A 54 -5.01 -29.15 15.26
C LYS A 54 -4.47 -28.54 16.55
N GLU A 55 -3.15 -28.40 16.65
CA GLU A 55 -2.45 -28.15 17.91
C GLU A 55 -1.74 -26.79 17.97
N PHE A 56 -1.73 -26.00 16.90
CA PHE A 56 -1.05 -24.70 16.84
C PHE A 56 -1.98 -23.57 16.38
N VAL A 57 -2.64 -23.73 15.23
CA VAL A 57 -3.53 -22.69 14.66
C VAL A 57 -4.61 -22.23 15.66
N PRO A 58 -5.32 -23.11 16.39
CA PRO A 58 -6.35 -22.69 17.34
C PRO A 58 -5.84 -21.87 18.54
N TYR A 59 -4.52 -21.83 18.75
CA TYR A 59 -3.88 -21.06 19.82
C TYR A 59 -3.25 -19.75 19.34
N HIS A 60 -3.37 -19.41 18.06
CA HIS A 60 -2.69 -18.23 17.49
C HIS A 60 -3.46 -17.55 16.35
N LEU A 61 -4.63 -18.06 15.94
CA LEU A 61 -5.43 -17.52 14.87
C LEU A 61 -6.91 -17.86 15.06
N ASN A 62 -7.77 -17.08 14.41
CA ASN A 62 -9.23 -17.12 14.45
C ASN A 62 -9.78 -16.48 15.73
N LEU A 63 -11.02 -16.01 15.60
CA LEU A 63 -11.71 -15.23 16.63
C LEU A 63 -11.97 -16.00 17.92
N GLN A 64 -11.93 -17.33 17.86
CA GLN A 64 -12.10 -18.20 19.04
C GLN A 64 -10.88 -18.19 19.97
N HIS A 65 -9.69 -17.87 19.46
CA HIS A 65 -8.46 -17.89 20.26
C HIS A 65 -8.33 -16.64 21.14
N ILE A 66 -8.69 -15.48 20.60
CA ILE A 66 -8.53 -14.18 21.25
C ILE A 66 -9.89 -13.61 21.62
N ASN A 67 -10.08 -13.26 22.88
CA ASN A 67 -11.30 -12.58 23.28
C ASN A 67 -11.25 -11.10 22.85
N ARG A 68 -12.43 -10.50 22.72
CA ARG A 68 -12.59 -9.13 22.25
C ARG A 68 -11.92 -8.09 23.15
N GLN A 69 -11.91 -8.29 24.47
CA GLN A 69 -11.33 -7.34 25.42
C GLN A 69 -9.81 -7.28 25.25
N THR A 70 -9.16 -8.43 25.14
CA THR A 70 -7.72 -8.53 24.84
C THR A 70 -7.39 -7.87 23.50
N ALA A 71 -8.23 -8.02 22.47
CA ALA A 71 -8.01 -7.33 21.19
C ALA A 71 -8.05 -5.79 21.31
N ILE A 72 -8.86 -5.25 22.22
CA ILE A 72 -8.92 -3.80 22.49
C ILE A 72 -7.71 -3.36 23.33
N GLU A 73 -7.42 -4.08 24.40
CA GLU A 73 -6.40 -3.69 25.38
C GLU A 73 -4.96 -3.87 24.86
N GLU A 74 -4.71 -4.92 24.07
CA GLU A 74 -3.34 -5.32 23.68
C GLU A 74 -3.04 -5.10 22.19
N HIS A 75 -4.06 -4.88 21.36
CA HIS A 75 -3.93 -4.86 19.89
C HIS A 75 -4.61 -3.69 19.18
N GLN A 76 -5.28 -2.79 19.92
CA GLN A 76 -5.80 -1.55 19.36
C GLN A 76 -4.83 -0.40 19.61
N THR A 77 -4.39 0.23 18.53
CA THR A 77 -3.52 1.40 18.61
C THR A 77 -4.28 2.63 19.11
N ALA A 78 -3.58 3.49 19.86
CA ALA A 78 -4.09 4.78 20.31
C ALA A 78 -4.47 5.66 19.13
N ILE A 79 -3.71 5.60 18.02
CA ILE A 79 -4.05 6.29 16.77
C ILE A 79 -5.43 5.87 16.27
N ALA A 80 -5.73 4.57 16.19
CA ALA A 80 -7.03 4.12 15.72
C ALA A 80 -8.16 4.50 16.67
N THR A 81 -7.91 4.39 17.98
CA THR A 81 -8.87 4.79 19.02
C THR A 81 -9.22 6.26 18.87
N ILE A 82 -8.22 7.15 18.87
CA ILE A 82 -8.43 8.60 18.77
C ILE A 82 -9.10 8.98 17.45
N LEU A 83 -8.66 8.41 16.33
CA LEU A 83 -9.13 8.84 15.00
C LEU A 83 -10.48 8.27 14.57
N HIS A 84 -10.86 7.07 15.05
CA HIS A 84 -12.00 6.33 14.48
C HIS A 84 -12.98 5.78 15.52
N THR A 85 -12.73 5.96 16.82
CA THR A 85 -13.68 5.53 17.86
C THR A 85 -14.30 6.72 18.59
N ASN A 86 -15.56 6.57 18.99
CA ASN A 86 -16.33 7.57 19.71
C ASN A 86 -17.12 7.00 20.91
N LYS A 87 -16.98 5.69 21.17
CA LYS A 87 -17.66 4.98 22.25
C LYS A 87 -16.65 4.18 23.08
N PRO A 88 -16.89 3.99 24.39
CA PRO A 88 -16.06 3.12 25.21
C PRO A 88 -16.10 1.69 24.67
N ASN A 89 -14.96 1.00 24.78
CA ASN A 89 -14.80 -0.38 24.32
C ASN A 89 -15.15 -0.60 22.84
N GLN A 90 -14.99 0.38 21.95
CA GLN A 90 -15.20 0.20 20.51
C GLN A 90 -13.92 -0.35 19.86
N LEU A 91 -14.05 -1.49 19.16
CA LEU A 91 -12.93 -2.13 18.47
C LEU A 91 -12.85 -1.66 17.00
N CYS A 92 -11.64 -1.35 16.53
CA CYS A 92 -11.34 -1.13 15.12
C CYS A 92 -10.71 -2.39 14.49
N VAL A 93 -11.35 -2.90 13.44
CA VAL A 93 -10.83 -4.00 12.62
C VAL A 93 -10.58 -3.48 11.21
N VAL A 94 -9.44 -3.86 10.61
CA VAL A 94 -9.11 -3.56 9.22
C VAL A 94 -9.30 -4.83 8.40
N ALA A 95 -10.02 -4.74 7.28
CA ALA A 95 -10.22 -5.85 6.35
C ALA A 95 -9.75 -5.49 4.95
N ASP A 96 -8.99 -6.40 4.33
CA ASP A 96 -8.60 -6.27 2.93
C ASP A 96 -8.40 -7.64 2.25
N GLY A 97 -8.65 -7.65 0.94
CA GLY A 97 -8.38 -8.80 0.10
C GLY A 97 -6.89 -8.88 -0.26
N THR A 98 -6.37 -10.10 -0.35
CA THR A 98 -5.11 -10.35 -1.05
C THR A 98 -5.33 -11.35 -2.17
N TYR A 99 -4.29 -11.65 -2.94
CA TYR A 99 -4.37 -12.62 -4.04
C TYR A 99 -3.23 -13.61 -3.98
N ILE A 100 -3.52 -14.88 -4.26
CA ILE A 100 -2.52 -15.96 -4.35
C ILE A 100 -2.55 -16.48 -5.78
N PHE A 101 -1.45 -16.33 -6.51
CA PHE A 101 -1.36 -16.82 -7.88
C PHE A 101 -1.36 -18.34 -7.93
N ILE A 102 -2.10 -18.89 -8.88
CA ILE A 102 -2.20 -20.32 -9.11
C ILE A 102 -1.92 -20.64 -10.58
N GLN A 103 -1.52 -21.87 -10.86
CA GLN A 103 -1.39 -22.33 -12.24
C GLN A 103 -2.74 -22.29 -12.97
N LYS A 104 -2.68 -22.07 -14.29
CA LYS A 104 -3.82 -22.33 -15.17
C LYS A 104 -4.22 -23.81 -15.02
N SER A 105 -5.51 -24.06 -14.78
CA SER A 105 -6.04 -25.40 -14.67
C SER A 105 -6.46 -25.93 -16.04
N SER A 106 -6.32 -27.24 -16.27
CA SER A 106 -6.97 -27.94 -17.38
C SER A 106 -8.48 -28.13 -17.13
N ASN A 107 -8.95 -27.96 -15.90
CA ASN A 107 -10.37 -27.88 -15.61
C ASN A 107 -10.88 -26.49 -16.02
N ASN A 108 -11.60 -26.45 -17.14
CA ASN A 108 -12.12 -25.22 -17.75
C ASN A 108 -13.01 -24.41 -16.78
N GLN A 109 -13.77 -25.06 -15.89
CA GLN A 109 -14.60 -24.36 -14.91
C GLN A 109 -13.73 -23.65 -13.86
N LEU A 110 -12.74 -24.35 -13.31
CA LEU A 110 -11.80 -23.76 -12.35
C LEU A 110 -11.00 -22.64 -13.00
N GLN A 111 -10.51 -22.85 -14.23
CA GLN A 111 -9.77 -21.84 -14.98
C GLN A 111 -10.58 -20.55 -15.13
N ARG A 112 -11.86 -20.63 -15.52
CA ARG A 112 -12.71 -19.45 -15.67
C ARG A 112 -12.97 -18.76 -14.33
N LYS A 113 -13.31 -19.52 -13.29
CA LYS A 113 -13.63 -18.97 -11.96
C LYS A 113 -12.42 -18.35 -11.25
N SER A 114 -11.22 -18.87 -11.51
CA SER A 114 -9.99 -18.36 -10.91
C SER A 114 -9.26 -17.32 -11.77
N TYR A 115 -9.78 -16.93 -12.94
CA TYR A 115 -9.14 -15.92 -13.76
C TYR A 115 -9.51 -14.51 -13.28
N SER A 116 -8.51 -13.69 -12.98
CA SER A 116 -8.71 -12.28 -12.61
C SER A 116 -8.45 -11.39 -13.81
N MET A 117 -9.47 -10.63 -14.24
CA MET A 117 -9.31 -9.62 -15.30
C MET A 117 -8.34 -8.52 -14.87
N HIS A 118 -8.37 -8.10 -13.61
CA HIS A 118 -7.50 -7.04 -13.10
C HIS A 118 -6.01 -7.43 -13.07
N LYS A 119 -5.69 -8.70 -12.83
CA LYS A 119 -4.31 -9.19 -12.77
C LYS A 119 -3.89 -9.96 -14.03
N HIS A 120 -4.78 -10.10 -15.01
CA HIS A 120 -4.62 -10.89 -16.23
C HIS A 120 -4.04 -12.29 -15.98
N ARG A 121 -4.46 -12.94 -14.88
CA ARG A 121 -3.85 -14.18 -14.40
C ARG A 121 -4.79 -15.00 -13.52
N ASN A 122 -4.57 -16.31 -13.46
CA ASN A 122 -5.25 -17.18 -12.52
C ASN A 122 -4.78 -16.97 -11.06
N LEU A 123 -5.72 -16.72 -10.16
CA LEU A 123 -5.49 -16.52 -8.73
C LEU A 123 -6.71 -16.93 -7.89
N VAL A 124 -6.49 -17.05 -6.59
CA VAL A 124 -7.56 -17.14 -5.58
C VAL A 124 -7.36 -16.02 -4.56
N LYS A 125 -8.42 -15.63 -3.87
CA LYS A 125 -8.43 -14.47 -2.97
C LYS A 125 -8.70 -14.86 -1.53
N PRO A 126 -7.77 -14.69 -0.60
CA PRO A 126 -8.09 -14.61 0.82
C PRO A 126 -8.60 -13.22 1.20
N MET A 127 -9.46 -13.14 2.20
CA MET A 127 -9.79 -11.90 2.91
C MET A 127 -9.13 -11.95 4.28
N ILE A 128 -8.29 -10.96 4.61
CA ILE A 128 -7.58 -10.91 5.88
C ILE A 128 -8.23 -9.86 6.77
N LEU A 129 -8.52 -10.24 8.03
CA LEU A 129 -8.98 -9.32 9.07
C LEU A 129 -7.86 -9.18 10.11
N THR A 130 -7.57 -7.94 10.50
CA THR A 130 -6.51 -7.60 11.45
C THR A 130 -6.99 -6.52 12.41
N THR A 131 -6.43 -6.51 13.62
CA THR A 131 -6.45 -5.35 14.52
C THR A 131 -5.56 -4.23 13.95
N THR A 132 -5.52 -3.09 14.64
CA THR A 132 -4.84 -1.88 14.13
C THR A 132 -3.33 -1.85 14.37
N ASP A 133 -2.80 -2.79 15.15
CA ASP A 133 -1.37 -3.04 15.33
C ASP A 133 -0.80 -4.12 14.40
N GLY A 134 -1.66 -4.84 13.68
CA GLY A 134 -1.31 -5.89 12.72
C GLY A 134 -1.50 -7.33 13.21
N TYR A 135 -2.10 -7.54 14.39
CA TYR A 135 -2.46 -8.89 14.84
C TYR A 135 -3.57 -9.47 13.95
N ILE A 136 -3.29 -10.61 13.33
CA ILE A 136 -4.19 -11.24 12.36
C ILE A 136 -5.30 -11.95 13.13
N LEU A 137 -6.53 -11.47 12.97
CA LEU A 137 -7.70 -12.06 13.62
C LEU A 137 -8.12 -13.34 12.90
N CYS A 138 -8.26 -13.29 11.57
CA CYS A 138 -8.56 -14.46 10.76
C CYS A 138 -8.19 -14.26 9.28
N ALA A 139 -8.08 -15.38 8.57
CA ALA A 139 -7.97 -15.41 7.12
C ALA A 139 -9.17 -16.19 6.55
N LEU A 140 -10.00 -15.52 5.75
CA LEU A 140 -11.20 -16.11 5.17
C LEU A 140 -10.93 -16.61 3.75
N GLY A 141 -11.70 -17.61 3.35
CA GLY A 141 -11.60 -18.26 2.04
C GLY A 141 -10.55 -19.38 1.98
N PRO A 142 -9.86 -19.58 0.84
CA PRO A 142 -9.79 -18.68 -0.31
C PRO A 142 -11.05 -18.70 -1.19
N PHE A 143 -11.36 -17.55 -1.78
CA PHE A 143 -12.45 -17.33 -2.71
C PHE A 143 -11.96 -17.33 -4.18
N PHE A 144 -12.89 -17.49 -5.12
CA PHE A 144 -12.62 -17.32 -6.54
C PHE A 144 -12.29 -15.85 -6.88
N SER A 145 -11.85 -15.60 -8.12
CA SER A 145 -11.41 -14.26 -8.55
C SER A 145 -12.13 -13.74 -9.78
N ASP A 146 -13.17 -14.45 -10.23
CA ASP A 146 -14.04 -13.98 -11.29
C ASP A 146 -14.76 -12.69 -10.87
N TYR A 147 -15.44 -12.06 -11.82
CA TYR A 147 -16.12 -10.79 -11.62
C TYR A 147 -17.19 -10.81 -10.50
N LYS A 148 -17.69 -12.00 -10.12
CA LYS A 148 -18.66 -12.16 -9.02
C LYS A 148 -18.00 -12.09 -7.64
N ASN A 149 -16.70 -12.39 -7.57
CA ASN A 149 -15.91 -12.45 -6.33
C ASN A 149 -14.94 -11.24 -6.23
N ASN A 150 -15.49 -10.03 -6.35
CA ASN A 150 -14.78 -8.83 -5.93
C ASN A 150 -14.74 -8.75 -4.38
N ASP A 151 -13.92 -7.84 -3.86
CA ASP A 151 -13.62 -7.83 -2.41
C ASP A 151 -14.86 -7.44 -1.57
N ALA A 152 -15.72 -6.55 -2.11
CA ALA A 152 -17.01 -6.23 -1.52
C ALA A 152 -17.95 -7.46 -1.44
N SER A 153 -18.08 -8.22 -2.53
CA SER A 153 -18.89 -9.44 -2.57
C SER A 153 -18.38 -10.52 -1.62
N ILE A 154 -17.05 -10.65 -1.50
CA ILE A 154 -16.42 -11.60 -0.58
C ILE A 154 -16.73 -11.23 0.87
N LEU A 155 -16.54 -9.96 1.25
CA LEU A 155 -16.84 -9.53 2.61
C LEU A 155 -18.34 -9.64 2.91
N LYS A 156 -19.21 -9.30 1.95
CA LYS A 156 -20.66 -9.49 2.06
C LYS A 156 -21.00 -10.94 2.36
N HIS A 157 -20.46 -11.87 1.57
CA HIS A 157 -20.66 -13.31 1.78
C HIS A 157 -20.23 -13.75 3.18
N SER A 158 -19.02 -13.33 3.58
CA SER A 158 -18.40 -13.68 4.86
C SER A 158 -19.26 -13.25 6.05
N LEU A 159 -19.80 -12.02 6.00
CA LEU A 159 -20.72 -11.51 7.02
C LEU A 159 -22.02 -12.31 7.04
N TYR A 160 -22.73 -12.46 5.92
CA TYR A 160 -24.00 -13.22 5.91
C TYR A 160 -23.85 -14.69 6.31
N LYS A 161 -22.70 -15.31 6.02
CA LYS A 161 -22.39 -16.68 6.46
C LYS A 161 -21.92 -16.77 7.91
N ASN A 162 -21.68 -15.64 8.56
CA ASN A 162 -21.04 -15.56 9.87
C ASN A 162 -19.76 -16.41 9.92
N GLU A 163 -18.92 -16.30 8.89
CA GLU A 163 -17.66 -17.05 8.84
C GLU A 163 -16.81 -16.76 10.07
N GLN A 164 -16.21 -17.80 10.68
CA GLN A 164 -15.41 -17.67 11.90
C GLN A 164 -16.14 -16.97 13.08
N ASP A 165 -17.48 -16.93 13.05
CA ASP A 165 -18.30 -16.28 14.06
C ASP A 165 -18.09 -14.75 14.17
N ILE A 166 -17.70 -14.10 13.06
CA ILE A 166 -17.43 -12.66 12.99
C ILE A 166 -18.56 -11.82 13.60
N ILE A 167 -19.83 -12.17 13.33
CA ILE A 167 -20.97 -11.37 13.79
C ILE A 167 -21.13 -11.40 15.31
N ASN A 168 -20.87 -12.53 15.93
CA ASN A 168 -21.04 -12.65 17.37
C ASN A 168 -19.80 -12.13 18.10
N TRP A 169 -18.61 -12.27 17.53
CA TRP A 169 -17.38 -11.77 18.12
C TRP A 169 -17.23 -10.26 17.97
N LEU A 170 -17.55 -9.70 16.79
CA LEU A 170 -17.53 -8.26 16.54
C LEU A 170 -18.86 -7.69 17.03
N HIS A 171 -18.85 -6.97 18.14
CA HIS A 171 -20.07 -6.37 18.69
C HIS A 171 -20.58 -5.24 17.78
N LYS A 172 -21.88 -4.95 17.89
CA LYS A 172 -22.47 -3.73 17.31
C LYS A 172 -21.67 -2.49 17.71
N ASP A 173 -21.72 -1.48 16.86
CA ASP A 173 -20.95 -0.25 16.89
C ASP A 173 -19.44 -0.39 16.64
N ASN A 174 -18.89 -1.61 16.50
CA ASN A 174 -17.46 -1.73 16.19
C ASN A 174 -17.16 -1.23 14.78
N VAL A 175 -15.93 -0.77 14.58
CA VAL A 175 -15.51 -0.07 13.37
C VAL A 175 -14.83 -1.06 12.44
N LEU A 176 -15.31 -1.13 11.21
CA LEU A 176 -14.69 -1.89 10.13
C LEU A 176 -14.08 -0.91 9.12
N ILE A 177 -12.75 -0.88 9.08
CA ILE A 177 -11.96 -0.07 8.16
C ILE A 177 -11.65 -0.89 6.91
N VAL A 178 -12.07 -0.37 5.75
CA VAL A 178 -11.93 -1.06 4.46
C VAL A 178 -11.39 -0.12 3.39
N ASP A 179 -10.86 -0.67 2.29
CA ASP A 179 -10.47 0.13 1.13
C ASP A 179 -11.69 0.60 0.32
N ARG A 180 -11.47 1.54 -0.61
CA ARG A 180 -12.50 2.09 -1.51
C ARG A 180 -13.20 1.02 -2.36
N GLY A 181 -12.52 -0.09 -2.67
CA GLY A 181 -13.08 -1.22 -3.40
C GLY A 181 -14.27 -1.92 -2.69
N PHE A 182 -14.51 -1.60 -1.42
CA PHE A 182 -15.59 -2.17 -0.60
C PHE A 182 -16.86 -1.32 -0.56
N ARG A 183 -16.95 -0.26 -1.39
CA ARG A 183 -18.10 0.66 -1.40
C ARG A 183 -19.46 -0.05 -1.40
N ASP A 184 -19.62 -1.09 -2.22
CA ASP A 184 -20.91 -1.76 -2.43
C ASP A 184 -21.35 -2.62 -1.23
N VAL A 185 -20.45 -2.92 -0.28
CA VAL A 185 -20.76 -3.69 0.94
C VAL A 185 -21.01 -2.79 2.15
N ILE A 186 -20.75 -1.48 2.07
CA ILE A 186 -20.99 -0.53 3.17
C ILE A 186 -22.42 -0.61 3.74
N PRO A 187 -23.50 -0.69 2.94
CA PRO A 187 -24.85 -0.85 3.49
C PRO A 187 -25.02 -2.16 4.27
N THR A 188 -24.33 -3.23 3.87
CA THR A 188 -24.36 -4.53 4.58
C THR A 188 -23.61 -4.43 5.91
N ILE A 189 -22.45 -3.77 5.94
CA ILE A 189 -21.67 -3.54 7.17
C ILE A 189 -22.54 -2.79 8.20
N LYS A 190 -23.23 -1.73 7.77
CA LYS A 190 -24.16 -0.96 8.62
C LYS A 190 -25.39 -1.78 9.04
N HIS A 191 -25.91 -2.64 8.16
CA HIS A 191 -27.04 -3.52 8.49
C HIS A 191 -26.72 -4.48 9.66
N PHE A 192 -25.49 -4.99 9.74
CA PHE A 192 -25.03 -5.79 10.89
C PHE A 192 -24.69 -4.95 12.13
N GLY A 193 -24.86 -3.63 12.06
CA GLY A 193 -24.67 -2.71 13.17
C GLY A 193 -23.23 -2.23 13.35
N TYR A 194 -22.35 -2.37 12.36
CA TYR A 194 -20.98 -1.85 12.41
C TYR A 194 -20.87 -0.45 11.83
N GLU A 195 -19.89 0.30 12.32
CA GLU A 195 -19.46 1.54 11.69
C GLU A 195 -18.51 1.23 10.54
N ALA A 196 -18.84 1.72 9.35
CA ALA A 196 -18.08 1.44 8.14
C ALA A 196 -17.21 2.64 7.76
N VAL A 197 -15.90 2.46 7.78
CA VAL A 197 -14.92 3.52 7.51
C VAL A 197 -14.16 3.19 6.23
N MET A 198 -14.27 4.05 5.22
CA MET A 198 -13.55 3.89 3.94
C MET A 198 -13.10 5.24 3.38
N PRO A 199 -11.98 5.30 2.61
CA PRO A 199 -11.55 6.54 1.99
C PRO A 199 -12.58 7.13 1.01
N SER A 200 -12.56 8.45 0.87
CA SER A 200 -13.46 9.17 -0.04
C SER A 200 -13.15 8.89 -1.51
N SER A 201 -14.15 9.11 -2.35
CA SER A 201 -14.08 8.84 -3.78
C SER A 201 -14.24 10.09 -4.61
N LEU A 202 -13.54 10.14 -5.74
CA LEU A 202 -13.52 11.31 -6.62
C LEU A 202 -14.90 11.63 -7.23
N ASN A 203 -15.75 10.63 -7.45
CA ASN A 203 -17.08 10.80 -8.05
C ASN A 203 -17.04 11.67 -9.33
N ARG A 204 -16.14 11.33 -10.26
CA ARG A 204 -15.88 12.03 -11.53
C ARG A 204 -15.21 13.40 -11.43
N ARG A 205 -14.82 13.86 -10.24
CA ARG A 205 -13.94 15.04 -10.06
C ARG A 205 -12.48 14.66 -10.23
N GLU A 206 -11.61 15.64 -10.49
CA GLU A 206 -10.16 15.46 -10.56
C GLU A 206 -9.50 15.40 -9.17
N GLN A 207 -10.10 16.09 -8.20
CA GLN A 207 -9.63 16.17 -6.82
C GLN A 207 -10.75 15.95 -5.80
N LEU A 208 -10.36 15.45 -4.63
CA LEU A 208 -11.21 15.42 -3.43
C LEU A 208 -11.37 16.85 -2.87
N SER A 209 -12.47 17.11 -2.16
CA SER A 209 -12.56 18.30 -1.30
C SER A 209 -11.53 18.22 -0.18
N THR A 210 -11.27 19.35 0.49
CA THR A 210 -10.37 19.39 1.66
C THR A 210 -10.83 18.43 2.75
N GLU A 211 -12.11 18.46 3.11
CA GLU A 211 -12.72 17.57 4.09
C GLU A 211 -12.57 16.08 3.69
N GLU A 212 -12.89 15.73 2.43
CA GLU A 212 -12.77 14.36 1.92
C GLU A 212 -11.31 13.87 1.89
N ALA A 213 -10.37 14.75 1.54
CA ALA A 213 -8.95 14.44 1.48
C ALA A 213 -8.35 14.27 2.89
N ASN A 214 -8.77 15.12 3.84
CA ASN A 214 -8.40 15.03 5.25
C ASN A 214 -8.98 13.76 5.89
N TYR A 215 -10.27 13.48 5.69
CA TYR A 215 -10.92 12.25 6.15
C TYR A 215 -10.22 11.01 5.59
N THR A 216 -9.93 11.00 4.29
CA THR A 216 -9.13 9.94 3.64
C THR A 216 -7.76 9.76 4.30
N ARG A 217 -7.10 10.84 4.75
CA ARG A 217 -5.82 10.74 5.45
C ARG A 217 -5.97 10.04 6.80
N LEU A 218 -6.98 10.39 7.60
CA LEU A 218 -7.24 9.75 8.90
C LEU A 218 -7.41 8.24 8.74
N ILE A 219 -8.12 7.82 7.70
CA ILE A 219 -8.35 6.39 7.40
C ILE A 219 -7.06 5.70 6.97
N THR A 220 -6.35 6.29 5.99
CA THR A 220 -5.09 5.70 5.47
C THR A 220 -3.99 5.64 6.52
N LYS A 221 -4.04 6.48 7.56
CA LYS A 221 -3.13 6.45 8.70
C LYS A 221 -3.25 5.18 9.55
N VAL A 222 -4.40 4.52 9.54
CA VAL A 222 -4.63 3.23 10.20
C VAL A 222 -4.58 2.08 9.19
N ARG A 223 -5.24 2.24 8.04
CA ARG A 223 -5.42 1.17 7.04
C ARG A 223 -4.10 0.57 6.53
N TRP A 224 -2.99 1.33 6.48
CA TRP A 224 -1.69 0.82 6.00
C TRP A 224 -1.25 -0.49 6.71
N ILE A 225 -1.77 -0.74 7.92
CA ILE A 225 -1.47 -1.94 8.68
C ILE A 225 -1.76 -3.23 7.90
N ILE A 226 -2.88 -3.28 7.17
CA ILE A 226 -3.27 -4.48 6.41
C ILE A 226 -2.35 -4.70 5.21
N GLU A 227 -1.79 -3.64 4.62
CA GLU A 227 -0.80 -3.75 3.55
C GLU A 227 0.50 -4.35 4.09
N SER A 228 0.90 -3.96 5.31
CA SER A 228 2.05 -4.53 5.99
C SER A 228 1.85 -6.02 6.30
N VAL A 229 0.69 -6.39 6.85
CA VAL A 229 0.31 -7.79 7.12
C VAL A 229 0.30 -8.63 5.83
N ASN A 230 -0.33 -8.13 4.78
CA ASN A 230 -0.33 -8.76 3.47
C ASN A 230 1.10 -8.94 2.94
N GLY A 231 1.95 -7.92 3.10
CA GLY A 231 3.37 -7.98 2.79
C GLY A 231 4.11 -9.07 3.57
N GLN A 232 3.86 -9.20 4.89
CA GLN A 232 4.44 -10.26 5.72
C GLN A 232 4.04 -11.66 5.25
N ILE A 233 2.78 -11.86 4.86
CA ILE A 233 2.32 -13.11 4.25
C ILE A 233 3.07 -13.37 2.94
N LYS A 234 3.27 -12.35 2.11
CA LYS A 234 4.02 -12.46 0.83
C LYS A 234 5.52 -12.68 0.99
N GLN A 235 6.11 -12.42 2.15
CA GLN A 235 7.49 -12.83 2.43
C GLN A 235 7.64 -14.35 2.48
N TRP A 236 6.58 -15.10 2.80
CA TRP A 236 6.58 -16.55 2.65
C TRP A 236 6.48 -16.89 1.17
N LYS A 237 7.60 -17.28 0.55
CA LYS A 237 7.73 -17.38 -0.91
C LYS A 237 6.67 -18.29 -1.54
N TYR A 238 6.11 -19.23 -0.78
CA TYR A 238 4.99 -20.06 -1.21
C TYR A 238 3.77 -19.23 -1.69
N PHE A 239 3.47 -18.09 -1.07
CA PHE A 239 2.33 -17.22 -1.42
C PHE A 239 2.67 -16.08 -2.39
N SER A 240 3.94 -15.81 -2.65
CA SER A 240 4.36 -14.84 -3.67
C SER A 240 4.58 -15.48 -5.05
N GLN A 241 4.88 -16.77 -5.10
CA GLN A 241 5.00 -17.52 -6.34
C GLN A 241 3.65 -18.05 -6.86
N THR A 242 3.70 -18.70 -8.02
CA THR A 242 2.54 -19.40 -8.61
C THR A 242 2.41 -20.80 -8.04
N ILE A 243 1.32 -21.06 -7.33
CA ILE A 243 1.08 -22.35 -6.68
C ILE A 243 0.62 -23.39 -7.71
N GLN A 244 1.18 -24.60 -7.58
CA GLN A 244 0.85 -25.73 -8.45
C GLN A 244 -0.56 -26.28 -8.19
N ASN A 245 -1.23 -26.73 -9.26
CA ASN A 245 -2.60 -27.27 -9.20
C ASN A 245 -2.77 -28.41 -8.17
N SER A 246 -1.73 -29.24 -7.99
CA SER A 246 -1.71 -30.34 -7.02
C SER A 246 -1.79 -29.90 -5.56
N SER A 247 -1.43 -28.64 -5.26
CA SER A 247 -1.37 -28.11 -3.90
C SER A 247 -2.58 -27.24 -3.53
N LEU A 248 -3.49 -26.95 -4.47
CA LEU A 248 -4.58 -25.98 -4.26
C LEU A 248 -5.48 -26.34 -3.08
N ARG A 249 -5.75 -27.63 -2.87
CA ARG A 249 -6.59 -28.14 -1.77
C ARG A 249 -6.03 -27.86 -0.37
N PHE A 250 -4.78 -27.41 -0.25
CA PHE A 250 -4.12 -27.14 1.03
C PHE A 250 -3.85 -25.65 1.25
N ILE A 251 -4.25 -24.77 0.31
CA ILE A 251 -3.94 -23.34 0.38
C ILE A 251 -4.49 -22.71 1.67
N SER A 252 -5.74 -22.97 2.03
CA SER A 252 -6.35 -22.47 3.26
C SER A 252 -5.54 -22.88 4.49
N ASN A 253 -5.27 -24.19 4.66
CA ASN A 253 -4.46 -24.66 5.79
C ASN A 253 -3.06 -24.04 5.84
N TYR A 254 -2.40 -23.89 4.69
CA TYR A 254 -1.06 -23.27 4.67
C TYR A 254 -1.13 -21.79 5.02
N LEU A 255 -2.18 -21.09 4.58
CA LEU A 255 -2.39 -19.69 4.92
C LEU A 255 -2.66 -19.53 6.41
N ASP A 256 -3.55 -20.33 6.99
CA ASP A 256 -3.86 -20.30 8.42
C ASP A 256 -2.61 -20.59 9.26
N ILE A 257 -1.84 -21.62 8.92
CA ILE A 257 -0.58 -21.92 9.60
C ILE A 257 0.39 -20.74 9.49
N THR A 258 0.45 -20.08 8.32
CA THR A 258 1.35 -18.96 8.10
C THR A 258 0.93 -17.73 8.90
N CYS A 259 -0.36 -17.41 8.95
CA CYS A 259 -0.89 -16.32 9.77
C CYS A 259 -0.68 -16.60 11.26
N ALA A 260 -0.92 -17.82 11.73
CA ALA A 260 -0.64 -18.24 13.09
C ALA A 260 0.86 -18.10 13.45
N LEU A 261 1.77 -18.48 12.54
CA LEU A 261 3.21 -18.30 12.72
C LEU A 261 3.62 -16.82 12.74
N ILE A 262 2.95 -15.97 11.97
CA ILE A 262 3.15 -14.51 12.00
C ILE A 262 2.75 -13.98 13.38
N ASN A 263 1.55 -14.28 13.85
CA ASN A 263 1.07 -13.83 15.17
C ASN A 263 1.97 -14.32 16.31
N ALA A 264 2.44 -15.57 16.26
CA ALA A 264 3.23 -16.16 17.34
C ALA A 264 4.68 -15.65 17.40
N PHE A 265 5.30 -15.33 16.26
CA PHE A 265 6.76 -15.17 16.20
C PHE A 265 7.28 -13.94 15.46
N ARG A 266 6.44 -13.26 14.66
CA ARG A 266 6.90 -12.05 13.95
C ARG A 266 6.67 -10.81 14.80
N PRO A 267 7.62 -9.86 14.81
CA PRO A 267 7.34 -8.53 15.34
C PRO A 267 6.13 -7.93 14.63
N ARG A 268 5.22 -7.37 15.43
CA ARG A 268 4.06 -6.64 14.93
C ARG A 268 4.52 -5.39 14.17
N PRO A 269 3.81 -4.98 13.10
CA PRO A 269 4.14 -3.74 12.40
C PRO A 269 4.08 -2.49 13.31
N VAL A 270 3.22 -2.50 14.34
CA VAL A 270 3.23 -1.51 15.41
C VAL A 270 3.62 -2.21 16.71
N SER A 271 4.78 -1.85 17.25
CA SER A 271 5.31 -2.48 18.47
C SER A 271 4.76 -1.87 19.75
N ASP A 272 4.54 -0.54 19.76
CA ASP A 272 3.94 0.20 20.86
C ASP A 272 2.58 0.73 20.42
N ILE A 273 1.52 0.17 21.00
CA ILE A 273 0.14 0.53 20.68
C ILE A 273 -0.26 1.89 21.27
N HIS A 274 0.44 2.39 22.29
CA HIS A 274 0.15 3.68 22.92
C HIS A 274 0.88 4.86 22.23
N ALA A 275 1.92 4.55 21.45
CA ALA A 275 2.63 5.54 20.66
C ALA A 275 1.74 6.25 19.63
N GLY A 276 2.08 7.52 19.36
CA GLY A 276 1.44 8.31 18.30
C GLY A 276 0.12 8.98 18.69
N SER A 277 -0.25 8.99 19.97
CA SER A 277 -1.43 9.70 20.48
C SER A 277 -1.38 11.20 20.14
N GLU A 278 -0.24 11.86 20.41
CA GLU A 278 -0.05 13.28 20.09
C GLU A 278 -0.25 13.57 18.61
N LEU A 279 0.30 12.70 17.74
CA LEU A 279 0.11 12.81 16.30
C LEU A 279 -1.36 12.65 15.91
N ALA A 280 -2.09 11.72 16.52
CA ALA A 280 -3.50 11.52 16.24
C ALA A 280 -4.35 12.73 16.65
N TYR A 281 -4.10 13.32 17.83
CA TYR A 281 -4.78 14.56 18.24
C TYR A 281 -4.48 15.72 17.30
N ARG A 282 -3.22 15.92 16.90
CA ARG A 282 -2.84 16.93 15.91
C ARG A 282 -3.54 16.72 14.56
N MET A 283 -3.70 15.46 14.14
CA MET A 283 -4.43 15.13 12.91
C MET A 283 -5.93 15.47 13.02
N LEU A 284 -6.55 15.29 14.19
CA LEU A 284 -7.94 15.68 14.42
C LEU A 284 -8.12 17.19 14.52
N GLU A 285 -7.21 17.88 15.20
CA GLU A 285 -7.19 19.34 15.28
C GLU A 285 -7.18 19.94 13.86
N LYS A 286 -6.24 19.51 13.02
CA LYS A 286 -6.18 19.90 11.60
C LYS A 286 -7.37 19.47 10.76
N PHE A 287 -8.01 18.36 11.10
CA PHE A 287 -9.24 17.93 10.42
C PHE A 287 -10.41 18.89 10.72
N ASN A 288 -10.49 19.39 11.96
CA ASN A 288 -11.55 20.27 12.43
C ASN A 288 -11.28 21.77 12.14
N GLU A 289 -10.02 22.15 11.91
CA GLU A 289 -9.63 23.49 11.49
C GLU A 289 -10.23 23.84 10.11
N GLN A 290 -11.15 24.80 10.09
CA GLN A 290 -11.64 25.39 8.85
C GLN A 290 -10.69 26.50 8.39
N THR A 291 -9.74 26.15 7.52
CA THR A 291 -8.82 27.14 6.92
C THR A 291 -9.23 27.48 5.49
N ASN A 292 -9.24 28.78 5.16
CA ASN A 292 -9.47 29.24 3.78
C ASN A 292 -8.21 29.11 2.90
N ILE A 293 -7.12 28.57 3.43
CA ILE A 293 -5.82 28.50 2.76
C ILE A 293 -5.89 27.64 1.50
N GLN A 294 -6.63 26.52 1.55
CA GLN A 294 -6.80 25.63 0.40
C GLN A 294 -7.54 26.31 -0.75
N VAL A 295 -8.52 27.17 -0.44
CA VAL A 295 -9.26 27.93 -1.44
C VAL A 295 -8.34 28.94 -2.12
N ARG A 296 -7.64 29.77 -1.33
CA ARG A 296 -6.68 30.77 -1.82
C ARG A 296 -5.58 30.14 -2.67
N LEU A 297 -4.89 29.13 -2.15
CA LEU A 297 -3.78 28.49 -2.87
C LEU A 297 -4.23 27.74 -4.12
N SER A 298 -5.46 27.22 -4.15
CA SER A 298 -6.01 26.58 -5.36
C SER A 298 -6.26 27.56 -6.52
N GLN A 299 -6.58 28.82 -6.20
CA GLN A 299 -6.74 29.89 -7.20
C GLN A 299 -5.36 30.29 -7.74
N ILE A 300 -4.41 30.54 -6.85
CA ILE A 300 -3.02 30.89 -7.19
C ILE A 300 -2.36 29.81 -8.06
N ALA A 301 -2.61 28.54 -7.79
CA ALA A 301 -2.08 27.44 -8.60
C ALA A 301 -2.62 27.41 -10.05
N LYS A 302 -3.79 28.02 -10.30
CA LYS A 302 -4.45 28.07 -11.62
C LYS A 302 -4.23 29.37 -12.37
N GLU A 303 -3.91 30.46 -11.65
CA GLU A 303 -3.67 31.76 -12.25
C GLU A 303 -2.42 31.75 -13.14
N ARG A 304 -2.51 32.48 -14.26
CA ARG A 304 -1.35 32.88 -15.06
C ARG A 304 -0.69 34.07 -14.37
N SER A 305 -0.14 33.86 -13.18
CA SER A 305 0.67 34.88 -12.50
C SER A 305 2.06 34.94 -13.13
N ASP A 306 2.79 36.05 -12.93
CA ASP A 306 4.20 36.12 -13.29
C ASP A 306 5.02 35.36 -12.24
N TRP A 307 5.57 34.22 -12.64
CA TRP A 307 6.42 33.37 -11.80
C TRP A 307 7.84 33.39 -12.32
N LYS A 308 8.80 33.68 -11.43
CA LYS A 308 10.24 33.74 -11.77
C LYS A 308 10.95 32.48 -11.29
N LYS A 309 12.02 32.06 -11.99
CA LYS A 309 12.86 30.93 -11.56
C LYS A 309 13.38 31.21 -10.16
N TYR A 310 13.30 30.22 -9.27
CA TYR A 310 13.79 30.32 -7.91
C TYR A 310 15.30 30.55 -7.94
N ASP A 311 15.73 31.59 -7.23
CA ASP A 311 17.12 31.87 -6.96
C ASP A 311 17.30 31.90 -5.44
N ALA A 312 18.14 31.01 -4.93
CA ALA A 312 18.44 30.90 -3.50
C ALA A 312 19.08 32.19 -2.92
N GLN A 313 19.67 33.04 -3.78
CA GLN A 313 20.17 34.36 -3.40
C GLN A 313 19.04 35.40 -3.27
N MET A 314 17.91 35.20 -3.97
CA MET A 314 16.78 36.12 -3.98
C MET A 314 15.71 35.78 -2.94
N CYS A 315 15.66 34.54 -2.43
CA CYS A 315 14.67 34.11 -1.46
C CYS A 315 15.23 33.13 -0.42
N LEU A 316 15.01 33.44 0.86
CA LEU A 316 15.33 32.59 2.00
C LEU A 316 14.13 31.71 2.36
N PHE A 317 13.92 30.61 1.63
CA PHE A 317 12.98 29.58 2.08
C PHE A 317 13.45 29.04 3.45
N PRO A 318 12.58 28.82 4.44
CA PRO A 318 12.96 28.39 5.80
C PRO A 318 13.76 27.08 5.84
N GLU A 319 14.62 26.93 6.84
CA GLU A 319 15.36 25.68 7.06
C GLU A 319 14.46 24.68 7.77
N LEU A 320 14.45 23.44 7.29
CA LEU A 320 13.64 22.36 7.85
C LEU A 320 14.52 21.15 8.10
N SER A 321 14.33 20.49 9.24
CA SER A 321 14.89 19.16 9.46
C SER A 321 14.06 18.08 8.73
N GLN A 322 14.64 16.90 8.58
CA GLN A 322 13.92 15.71 8.10
C GLN A 322 12.69 15.39 8.97
N ASP A 323 12.78 15.63 10.27
CA ASP A 323 11.67 15.38 11.20
C ASP A 323 10.57 16.44 11.09
N ASP A 324 10.89 17.68 10.75
CA ASP A 324 9.88 18.71 10.44
C ASP A 324 9.04 18.31 9.24
N VAL A 325 9.68 17.89 8.14
CA VAL A 325 8.95 17.42 6.94
C VAL A 325 8.13 16.17 7.26
N ARG A 326 8.67 15.25 8.07
CA ARG A 326 7.95 14.04 8.51
C ARG A 326 6.72 14.39 9.36
N SER A 327 6.85 15.38 10.24
CA SER A 327 5.77 15.93 11.07
C SER A 327 4.67 16.54 10.20
N LEU A 328 5.05 17.39 9.23
CA LEU A 328 4.14 17.98 8.23
C LEU A 328 3.45 16.94 7.34
N CYS A 329 4.05 15.78 7.10
CA CYS A 329 3.43 14.68 6.35
C CYS A 329 2.52 13.77 7.21
N CYS A 330 2.56 13.92 8.53
CA CYS A 330 1.98 13.01 9.52
C CYS A 330 2.45 11.54 9.31
N GLY A 331 3.67 11.35 8.82
CA GLY A 331 4.22 10.03 8.52
C GLY A 331 5.38 10.03 7.53
N SER A 332 6.10 8.91 7.47
CA SER A 332 7.32 8.76 6.68
C SER A 332 7.11 8.35 5.22
N TYR A 333 5.89 7.92 4.84
CA TYR A 333 5.65 7.38 3.49
C TYR A 333 5.87 8.43 2.41
N GLN A 334 5.28 9.62 2.56
CA GLN A 334 5.46 10.71 1.61
C GLN A 334 6.92 11.16 1.52
N VAL A 335 7.62 11.22 2.66
CA VAL A 335 9.05 11.58 2.73
C VAL A 335 9.92 10.57 1.95
N LYS A 336 9.69 9.27 2.12
CA LYS A 336 10.45 8.23 1.39
C LYS A 336 10.25 8.33 -0.13
N GLN A 337 9.04 8.66 -0.57
CA GLN A 337 8.73 8.78 -2.00
C GLN A 337 9.14 10.13 -2.59
N ALA A 338 9.19 11.18 -1.77
CA ALA A 338 9.65 12.50 -2.17
C ALA A 338 11.07 12.46 -2.75
N ILE A 339 11.95 11.61 -2.21
CA ILE A 339 13.32 11.43 -2.69
C ILE A 339 13.36 11.06 -4.19
N SER A 340 12.49 10.16 -4.64
CA SER A 340 12.45 9.74 -6.05
C SER A 340 12.00 10.88 -6.98
N TYR A 341 11.03 11.68 -6.56
CA TYR A 341 10.64 12.88 -7.31
C TYR A 341 11.80 13.87 -7.40
N ILE A 342 12.52 14.08 -6.28
CA ILE A 342 13.70 14.96 -6.27
C ILE A 342 14.84 14.43 -7.15
N GLN A 343 15.03 13.12 -7.23
CA GLN A 343 16.04 12.55 -8.14
C GLN A 343 15.71 12.81 -9.61
N GLU A 344 14.44 12.64 -10.01
CA GLU A 344 13.96 13.01 -11.35
C GLU A 344 14.19 14.51 -11.63
N HIS A 345 14.19 15.35 -10.60
CA HIS A 345 14.50 16.79 -10.72
C HIS A 345 15.99 17.11 -10.91
N LEU A 346 16.89 16.25 -10.41
CA LEU A 346 18.34 16.50 -10.42
C LEU A 346 19.04 15.87 -11.64
N THR A 347 18.37 15.01 -12.39
CA THR A 347 18.95 14.33 -13.56
C THR A 347 18.47 15.02 -14.84
N PRO A 348 19.36 15.63 -15.65
CA PRO A 348 19.01 16.15 -16.97
C PRO A 348 18.47 15.00 -17.83
N SER A 349 17.34 15.22 -18.51
CA SER A 349 16.82 14.23 -19.45
C SER A 349 17.69 14.21 -20.71
N PRO A 350 18.34 13.08 -21.06
CA PRO A 350 19.11 12.99 -22.31
C PRO A 350 18.24 12.90 -23.56
N LEU A 351 16.92 12.76 -23.42
CA LEU A 351 15.96 12.58 -24.52
C LEU A 351 15.17 13.84 -24.89
N TYR A 352 15.24 14.89 -24.07
CA TYR A 352 14.46 16.12 -24.29
C TYR A 352 15.41 17.31 -24.09
N ASP A 353 15.81 17.93 -25.20
CA ASP A 353 16.44 19.26 -25.17
C ASP A 353 15.49 20.21 -24.40
N ASP A 354 15.98 20.74 -23.27
CA ASP A 354 15.51 21.92 -22.55
C ASP A 354 14.08 22.03 -21.98
N GLU A 355 13.12 21.12 -22.21
CA GLU A 355 11.71 21.35 -21.79
C GLU A 355 11.28 20.80 -20.42
N PHE A 356 12.07 19.94 -19.77
CA PHE A 356 11.69 19.28 -18.50
C PHE A 356 12.64 19.57 -17.32
N GLU A 357 13.31 20.72 -17.32
CA GLU A 357 14.00 21.18 -16.10
C GLU A 357 12.95 21.38 -15.00
N PHE A 358 13.12 20.73 -13.85
CA PHE A 358 12.25 20.98 -12.70
C PHE A 358 12.50 22.39 -12.18
N ILE A 359 11.67 23.33 -12.63
CA ILE A 359 11.82 24.73 -12.25
C ILE A 359 10.96 24.99 -11.02
N VAL A 360 11.63 25.20 -9.88
CA VAL A 360 11.02 25.86 -8.73
C VAL A 360 10.82 27.34 -9.08
N GLN A 361 9.65 27.88 -8.75
CA GLN A 361 9.29 29.24 -9.10
C GLN A 361 8.81 30.04 -7.88
N LEU A 362 9.18 31.32 -7.84
CA LEU A 362 8.73 32.31 -6.86
C LEU A 362 7.67 33.21 -7.49
N SER A 363 6.68 33.61 -6.70
CA SER A 363 5.68 34.57 -7.16
C SER A 363 6.31 35.95 -7.28
N SER A 364 6.05 36.66 -8.38
CA SER A 364 6.57 38.04 -8.55
C SER A 364 5.89 39.07 -7.63
N TYR A 365 4.75 38.71 -7.03
CA TYR A 365 3.92 39.62 -6.24
C TYR A 365 3.85 39.25 -4.76
N ASN A 366 4.19 38.00 -4.42
CA ASN A 366 4.10 37.45 -3.07
C ASN A 366 5.41 36.75 -2.73
N ASP A 367 6.19 37.32 -1.82
CA ASP A 367 7.48 36.80 -1.38
C ASP A 367 7.37 35.60 -0.42
N ASP A 368 6.14 35.26 -0.02
CA ASP A 368 5.77 34.14 0.86
C ASP A 368 5.31 32.89 0.10
N LEU A 369 5.41 32.87 -1.24
CA LEU A 369 4.90 31.78 -2.09
C LEU A 369 5.94 31.19 -3.02
N VAL A 370 6.05 29.86 -2.96
CA VAL A 370 6.85 29.06 -3.88
C VAL A 370 6.00 27.97 -4.52
N ARG A 371 6.31 27.62 -5.77
CA ARG A 371 5.67 26.49 -6.45
C ARG A 371 6.65 25.68 -7.27
N ALA A 372 6.27 24.44 -7.59
CA ALA A 372 6.97 23.62 -8.56
C ALA A 372 6.03 22.67 -9.30
N ARG A 373 6.44 22.24 -10.50
CA ARG A 373 5.70 21.31 -11.36
C ARG A 373 6.32 19.92 -11.31
N PHE A 374 5.49 18.91 -11.12
CA PHE A 374 5.89 17.51 -11.01
C PHE A 374 5.20 16.66 -12.07
N SER A 375 5.96 15.82 -12.76
CA SER A 375 5.42 14.79 -13.65
C SER A 375 4.77 13.67 -12.86
N SER A 376 3.72 13.06 -13.40
CA SER A 376 3.07 11.92 -12.76
C SER A 376 3.90 10.65 -12.99
N ARG A 377 4.33 10.01 -11.90
CA ARG A 377 4.98 8.68 -11.92
C ARG A 377 4.18 7.55 -12.58
N TYR A 378 2.90 7.78 -12.90
CA TYR A 378 2.01 6.79 -13.52
C TYR A 378 1.59 7.14 -14.95
N SER A 379 1.91 8.35 -15.42
CA SER A 379 1.44 8.82 -16.71
C SER A 379 2.25 10.02 -17.18
N ASN A 380 2.90 9.88 -18.33
CA ASN A 380 3.74 10.94 -18.91
C ASN A 380 2.93 12.20 -19.28
N ASN A 381 1.61 12.06 -19.51
CA ASN A 381 0.74 13.17 -19.93
C ASN A 381 0.13 13.94 -18.75
N LYS A 382 0.45 13.59 -17.50
CA LYS A 382 -0.15 14.22 -16.32
C LYS A 382 0.91 14.95 -15.52
N ASN A 383 0.63 16.22 -15.23
CA ASN A 383 1.48 17.08 -14.44
C ASN A 383 0.72 17.63 -13.24
N TYR A 384 1.43 17.83 -12.14
CA TYR A 384 0.89 18.38 -10.91
C TYR A 384 1.66 19.63 -10.51
N ILE A 385 0.95 20.66 -10.06
CA ILE A 385 1.55 21.88 -9.51
C ILE A 385 1.40 21.79 -8.00
N ALA A 386 2.50 21.91 -7.27
CA ALA A 386 2.51 22.07 -5.82
C ALA A 386 2.88 23.51 -5.48
N VAL A 387 2.15 24.12 -4.55
CA VAL A 387 2.34 25.48 -4.05
C VAL A 387 2.49 25.40 -2.53
N ILE A 388 3.45 26.13 -1.98
CA ILE A 388 3.69 26.25 -0.53
C ILE A 388 3.69 27.73 -0.17
N GLN A 389 2.97 28.04 0.91
CA GLN A 389 3.05 29.32 1.59
C GLN A 389 3.92 29.17 2.84
N TYR A 390 4.90 30.05 2.99
CA TYR A 390 5.86 30.02 4.09
C TYR A 390 6.12 31.42 4.65
N ASP A 391 6.60 31.49 5.88
CA ASP A 391 7.02 32.71 6.56
C ASP A 391 8.51 32.61 6.88
N ASN A 392 9.30 33.44 6.22
CA ASN A 392 10.76 33.49 6.41
C ASN A 392 11.18 34.15 7.73
N LYS A 393 10.25 34.78 8.47
CA LYS A 393 10.50 35.41 9.78
C LYS A 393 10.14 34.50 10.93
N ASN A 394 9.27 33.50 10.71
CA ASN A 394 8.84 32.58 11.76
C ASN A 394 9.75 31.34 11.79
N THR A 395 10.65 31.28 12.76
CA THR A 395 11.59 30.15 12.90
C THR A 395 10.98 28.89 13.52
N GLU A 396 9.84 28.99 14.20
CA GLU A 396 9.23 27.84 14.90
C GLU A 396 8.24 27.07 14.01
N GLN A 397 7.39 27.79 13.27
CA GLN A 397 6.41 27.21 12.36
C GLN A 397 6.40 27.96 11.03
N PRO A 398 7.47 27.82 10.23
CA PRO A 398 7.65 28.61 9.02
C PRO A 398 6.74 28.22 7.86
N ILE A 399 5.99 27.10 7.94
CA ILE A 399 5.13 26.63 6.85
C ILE A 399 3.67 26.87 7.20
N ASN A 400 3.07 27.88 6.56
CA ASN A 400 1.70 28.32 6.85
C ASN A 400 0.65 27.48 6.10
N GLY A 401 0.99 26.93 4.94
CA GLY A 401 0.12 25.99 4.23
C GLY A 401 0.62 25.57 2.87
N TRP A 402 -0.12 24.69 2.22
CA TRP A 402 0.25 24.13 0.92
C TRP A 402 -0.96 23.72 0.11
N TYR A 403 -0.79 23.59 -1.19
CA TYR A 403 -1.79 23.03 -2.10
C TYR A 403 -1.09 22.25 -3.19
N CYS A 404 -1.75 21.22 -3.72
CA CYS A 404 -1.30 20.55 -4.93
C CYS A 404 -2.49 20.24 -5.84
N THR A 405 -2.29 20.27 -7.16
CA THR A 405 -3.34 19.88 -8.14
C THR A 405 -3.57 18.37 -8.23
N CYS A 406 -2.82 17.55 -7.48
CA CYS A 406 -3.05 16.10 -7.45
C CYS A 406 -4.34 15.72 -6.71
N THR A 407 -4.81 14.49 -6.89
CA THR A 407 -6.09 13.98 -6.35
C THR A 407 -6.33 14.27 -4.87
N SER A 408 -5.29 14.22 -4.03
CA SER A 408 -5.37 14.47 -2.59
C SER A 408 -4.70 15.77 -2.17
N GLY A 409 -4.38 16.66 -3.12
CA GLY A 409 -3.53 17.82 -2.88
C GLY A 409 -4.18 18.97 -2.11
N ARG A 410 -5.48 18.86 -1.80
CA ARG A 410 -6.23 19.81 -0.95
C ARG A 410 -6.19 19.51 0.54
N ARG A 411 -5.47 18.46 0.97
CA ARG A 411 -5.46 18.04 2.37
C ARG A 411 -4.54 18.93 3.21
N ASP A 412 -5.00 19.25 4.41
CA ASP A 412 -4.26 19.92 5.49
C ASP A 412 -3.75 18.91 6.53
N VAL A 413 -4.44 17.77 6.66
CA VAL A 413 -3.97 16.66 7.48
C VAL A 413 -2.86 15.93 6.71
N GLY A 414 -1.62 16.28 7.01
CA GLY A 414 -0.47 15.84 6.23
C GLY A 414 -0.41 16.51 4.85
N CYS A 415 0.70 16.40 4.11
CA CYS A 415 0.80 16.92 2.74
C CYS A 415 1.02 15.79 1.71
N CYS A 416 0.69 16.00 0.42
CA CYS A 416 0.90 14.98 -0.62
C CYS A 416 2.40 14.79 -0.93
N VAL A 417 2.75 13.77 -1.71
CA VAL A 417 4.17 13.50 -2.04
C VAL A 417 4.86 14.66 -2.79
N HIS A 418 4.14 15.37 -3.66
CA HIS A 418 4.71 16.51 -4.40
C HIS A 418 5.04 17.69 -3.47
N VAL A 419 4.14 17.99 -2.51
CA VAL A 419 4.41 19.01 -1.50
C VAL A 419 5.57 18.56 -0.60
N ALA A 420 5.59 17.30 -0.17
CA ALA A 420 6.70 16.75 0.62
C ALA A 420 8.05 16.84 -0.12
N ALA A 421 8.05 16.59 -1.43
CA ALA A 421 9.24 16.73 -2.28
C ALA A 421 9.72 18.19 -2.37
N LEU A 422 8.80 19.14 -2.54
CA LEU A 422 9.15 20.56 -2.57
C LEU A 422 9.67 21.06 -1.20
N LEU A 423 9.01 20.69 -0.10
CA LEU A 423 9.45 20.99 1.27
C LEU A 423 10.85 20.43 1.53
N TRP A 424 11.09 19.18 1.16
CA TRP A 424 12.37 18.53 1.36
C TRP A 424 13.48 19.17 0.53
N HIS A 425 13.21 19.43 -0.75
CA HIS A 425 14.19 20.03 -1.66
C HIS A 425 14.65 21.42 -1.17
N LEU A 426 13.70 22.27 -0.78
CA LEU A 426 14.00 23.65 -0.37
C LEU A 426 14.45 23.79 1.08
N GLY A 427 13.84 23.04 2.00
CA GLY A 427 14.06 23.19 3.44
C GLY A 427 15.18 22.32 4.01
N VAL A 428 15.31 21.07 3.52
CA VAL A 428 16.27 20.09 4.08
C VAL A 428 17.56 20.05 3.28
N ARG A 429 17.48 20.07 1.95
CA ARG A 429 18.60 19.74 1.05
C ARG A 429 19.24 20.98 0.39
N ARG A 430 19.32 22.11 1.09
CA ARG A 430 19.87 23.37 0.55
C ARG A 430 21.28 23.14 -0.04
N ALA A 431 21.36 22.98 -1.36
CA ALA A 431 22.57 22.87 -2.19
C ALA A 431 23.60 21.75 -1.91
N GLU A 432 23.54 20.98 -0.82
CA GLU A 432 24.47 19.84 -0.62
C GLU A 432 23.92 18.51 -1.17
N ILE A 433 24.53 18.09 -2.29
CA ILE A 433 24.21 16.86 -3.02
C ILE A 433 25.20 15.78 -2.59
N GLU A 434 24.95 15.10 -1.47
CA GLU A 434 25.39 13.70 -1.37
C GLU A 434 24.22 12.82 -1.83
N LEU A 435 24.13 12.61 -3.15
CA LEU A 435 23.47 11.42 -3.67
C LEU A 435 24.40 10.25 -3.38
N ASN A 436 24.40 9.73 -2.15
CA ASN A 436 24.88 8.37 -1.92
C ASN A 436 23.85 7.41 -2.55
N THR A 437 23.76 7.42 -3.88
CA THR A 437 23.11 6.36 -4.63
C THR A 437 23.89 5.11 -4.30
N HIS A 438 23.20 4.13 -3.73
CA HIS A 438 23.79 2.83 -3.46
C HIS A 438 24.44 2.33 -4.77
N PRO A 439 25.64 1.73 -4.75
CA PRO A 439 26.33 1.23 -5.96
C PRO A 439 25.61 0.06 -6.66
N LEU A 440 24.39 -0.26 -6.24
CA LEU A 440 23.48 -1.23 -6.87
C LEU A 440 22.13 -0.57 -7.17
N SER A 441 22.10 0.76 -7.24
CA SER A 441 20.90 1.53 -7.53
C SER A 441 20.46 1.23 -8.95
N ALA A 442 19.16 0.98 -9.14
CA ALA A 442 18.59 0.83 -10.47
C ALA A 442 18.67 2.12 -11.31
N SER A 443 19.11 3.26 -10.75
CA SER A 443 19.32 4.49 -11.52
C SER A 443 20.42 4.35 -12.58
N GLU A 444 21.46 3.55 -12.32
CA GLU A 444 22.59 3.35 -13.24
C GLU A 444 22.21 2.47 -14.44
N ILE A 445 21.14 1.66 -14.32
CA ILE A 445 20.68 0.80 -15.42
C ILE A 445 20.21 1.61 -16.63
N TYR A 446 19.82 2.88 -16.43
CA TYR A 446 19.30 3.72 -17.50
C TYR A 446 20.34 3.95 -18.61
N SER A 447 21.63 4.06 -18.26
CA SER A 447 22.72 4.15 -19.24
C SER A 447 23.07 2.82 -19.92
N GLU A 448 22.63 1.68 -19.37
CA GLU A 448 22.92 0.35 -19.90
C GLU A 448 21.77 -0.25 -20.72
N ILE A 449 20.56 0.29 -20.59
CA ILE A 449 19.38 -0.16 -21.35
C ILE A 449 19.35 0.56 -22.70
N ILE A 450 19.39 -0.22 -23.78
CA ILE A 450 19.16 0.27 -25.13
C ILE A 450 17.66 0.57 -25.28
N ASP A 451 17.32 1.84 -25.44
CA ASP A 451 15.96 2.28 -25.75
C ASP A 451 15.72 2.17 -27.26
N SER A 452 14.86 1.24 -27.67
CA SER A 452 14.53 1.02 -29.09
C SER A 452 13.80 2.20 -29.75
N VAL A 453 13.30 3.16 -28.97
CA VAL A 453 12.65 4.38 -29.49
C VAL A 453 13.64 5.28 -30.24
N GLN A 454 14.96 5.14 -30.01
CA GLN A 454 15.97 5.96 -30.67
C GLN A 454 16.09 5.76 -32.20
N PHE A 455 15.35 4.82 -32.80
CA PHE A 455 15.39 4.52 -34.24
C PHE A 455 14.05 4.65 -34.98
N SER A 456 13.01 5.24 -34.39
CA SER A 456 11.81 5.57 -35.17
C SER A 456 12.03 6.90 -35.91
N ASP A 457 12.10 6.80 -37.24
CA ASP A 457 12.03 7.85 -38.28
C ASP A 457 13.36 8.46 -38.73
N VAL A 458 14.09 7.69 -39.56
CA VAL A 458 14.87 8.24 -40.67
C VAL A 458 14.40 7.54 -41.95
N GLU A 459 13.73 8.33 -42.79
CA GLU A 459 13.48 8.13 -44.23
C GLU A 459 12.58 6.95 -44.66
N ALA A 460 11.27 7.21 -44.72
CA ALA A 460 10.48 6.78 -45.87
C ALA A 460 10.15 8.05 -46.67
N THR A 461 11.12 8.50 -47.48
CA THR A 461 10.89 9.49 -48.51
C THR A 461 9.93 8.93 -49.56
N ASP A 462 9.00 9.78 -49.97
CA ASP A 462 8.04 9.59 -51.05
C ASP A 462 8.67 8.96 -52.30
N ASP A 463 7.98 7.97 -52.86
CA ASP A 463 7.93 7.76 -54.30
C ASP A 463 6.47 7.43 -54.67
N GLU A 464 5.76 8.47 -55.13
CA GLU A 464 4.63 8.31 -56.04
C GLU A 464 5.14 7.86 -57.41
N GLU A 465 4.45 6.89 -58.02
CA GLU A 465 4.19 6.63 -59.45
C GLU A 465 4.20 5.12 -59.70
N THR A 466 3.31 4.44 -60.44
CA THR A 466 2.04 4.67 -61.16
C THR A 466 1.62 3.28 -61.71
N SER A 467 0.35 3.20 -62.15
CA SER A 467 -0.19 2.31 -63.21
C SER A 467 -0.39 0.80 -62.95
N SER A 468 -1.67 0.48 -62.72
CA SER A 468 -2.59 -0.30 -63.60
C SER A 468 -2.44 -1.82 -63.78
N ASP A 469 -3.65 -2.41 -63.88
CA ASP A 469 -4.03 -3.72 -64.44
C ASP A 469 -3.82 -4.94 -63.49
N ASP A 470 -4.74 -5.88 -63.30
CA ASP A 470 -6.00 -6.20 -63.96
C ASP A 470 -6.81 -7.20 -63.08
N GLU A 471 -8.07 -7.38 -63.47
CA GLU A 471 -9.10 -8.30 -62.98
C GLU A 471 -8.65 -9.77 -62.72
N VAL A 472 -9.20 -10.39 -61.67
CA VAL A 472 -10.17 -11.52 -61.68
C VAL A 472 -10.56 -11.89 -60.24
#